data_AF-A0A941L3M3-F1
#
_entry.id   AF-A0A941L3M3-F1
#
_cell.length_a   1.000
_cell.length_b   1.000
_cell.length_c   1.000
_cell.angle_alpha   90.00
_cell.angle_beta   90.00
_cell.angle_gamma   90.00
#
_symmetry.space_group_name_H-M   'P 1'
#
loop_
_entity.id
_entity.type
_entity.pdbx_description
1 polymer ?
#
loop_
_entity_poly.entity_id
_entity_poly.type
_entity_poly.pdbx_seq_one_letter_code
_entity_poly.pdbx_strand_id
1 'polypeptide(L)'
;MKFAHQSEKIFANHLDLFDIKWIYEPKSFPLKWGSGAIKMMFTPDFYLPEMDIYIEITTMDQKLITKKQRKIKLARKLYPMNTFKLINEQQFYNFLTKDNENLVKEAIAS
;
A
#
# COMPACT_ATOMS: atom_id res chain seq x y z
N MET A 1 -10.77 -7.75 12.68
CA MET A 1 -10.10 -6.51 12.23
C MET A 1 -11.12 -5.62 11.53
N LYS A 2 -11.01 -4.29 11.59
CA LYS A 2 -11.91 -3.35 10.89
C LYS A 2 -11.10 -2.54 9.89
N PHE A 3 -11.38 -2.71 8.60
CA PHE A 3 -10.75 -1.96 7.52
C PHE A 3 -11.38 -0.57 7.39
N ALA A 4 -10.59 0.42 6.96
CA ALA A 4 -11.06 1.78 6.71
C ALA A 4 -11.88 1.86 5.42
N HIS A 5 -11.51 1.06 4.41
CA HIS A 5 -12.22 0.99 3.13
C HIS A 5 -12.53 -0.44 2.69
N GLN A 6 -13.62 -0.62 1.92
CA GLN A 6 -14.04 -1.92 1.40
C GLN A 6 -12.98 -2.53 0.45
N SER A 7 -12.25 -1.71 -0.30
CA SER A 7 -11.15 -2.16 -1.17
C SER A 7 -10.02 -2.82 -0.38
N GLU A 8 -9.69 -2.33 0.81
CA GLU A 8 -8.68 -2.94 1.69
C GLU A 8 -9.12 -4.33 2.15
N LYS A 9 -10.40 -4.47 2.53
CA LYS A 9 -10.96 -5.77 2.91
C LYS A 9 -10.90 -6.78 1.75
N ILE A 10 -11.28 -6.34 0.55
CA ILE A 10 -11.24 -7.19 -0.65
C ILE A 10 -9.80 -7.57 -0.99
N PHE A 11 -8.85 -6.63 -0.88
CA PHE A 11 -7.42 -6.90 -1.08
C PHE A 11 -6.92 -7.98 -0.11
N ALA A 12 -7.16 -7.79 1.19
CA ALA A 12 -6.75 -8.72 2.23
C ALA A 12 -7.33 -10.12 2.01
N ASN A 13 -8.63 -10.23 1.73
CA ASN A 13 -9.28 -11.51 1.45
C ASN A 13 -8.68 -12.24 0.24
N HIS A 14 -8.26 -11.49 -0.79
CA HIS A 14 -7.64 -12.10 -1.98
C HIS A 14 -6.21 -12.55 -1.69
N LEU A 15 -5.45 -11.84 -0.84
CA LEU A 15 -4.16 -12.33 -0.35
C LEU A 15 -4.32 -13.59 0.50
N ASP A 16 -5.32 -13.62 1.40
CA ASP A 16 -5.63 -14.76 2.26
C ASP A 16 -5.99 -16.01 1.43
N LEU A 17 -6.68 -15.84 0.29
CA LEU A 17 -7.03 -16.95 -0.60
C LEU A 17 -5.80 -17.72 -1.11
N PHE A 18 -4.65 -17.04 -1.21
CA PHE A 18 -3.39 -17.60 -1.71
C PHE A 18 -2.32 -17.71 -0.62
N ASP A 19 -2.73 -17.68 0.66
CA ASP A 19 -1.85 -17.76 1.83
C ASP A 19 -0.69 -16.73 1.84
N ILE A 20 -0.85 -15.60 1.15
CA ILE A 20 0.16 -14.55 1.10
C ILE A 20 0.13 -13.75 2.40
N LYS A 21 1.23 -13.76 3.15
CA LYS A 21 1.31 -13.04 4.43
C LYS A 21 1.24 -11.53 4.24
N TRP A 22 0.42 -10.87 5.06
CA TRP A 22 0.29 -9.42 5.10
C TRP A 22 0.12 -8.89 6.52
N ILE A 23 0.43 -7.61 6.70
CA ILE A 23 0.22 -6.84 7.92
C ILE A 23 -0.54 -5.56 7.54
N TYR A 24 -1.66 -5.28 8.19
CA TYR A 24 -2.45 -4.07 7.97
C TYR A 24 -1.93 -2.90 8.81
N GLU A 25 -1.87 -1.71 8.21
CA GLU A 25 -1.33 -0.49 8.82
C GLU A 25 -0.04 -0.72 9.64
N PRO A 26 0.99 -1.32 9.03
CA PRO A 26 2.13 -1.94 9.73
C PRO A 26 2.93 -0.96 10.59
N LYS A 27 3.08 0.28 10.12
CA LYS A 27 3.73 1.39 10.83
C LYS A 27 3.52 2.72 10.11
N SER A 28 3.67 3.81 10.85
CA SER A 28 3.69 5.17 10.31
C SER A 28 5.11 5.66 10.03
N PHE A 29 5.30 6.28 8.87
CA PHE A 29 6.53 6.93 8.43
C PHE A 29 6.40 8.44 8.56
N PRO A 30 7.21 9.09 9.41
CA PRO A 30 7.32 10.55 9.43
C PRO A 30 7.85 11.08 8.10
N LEU A 31 7.14 12.03 7.48
CA LEU A 31 7.49 12.60 6.18
C LEU A 31 7.90 14.08 6.23
N LYS A 32 7.45 14.80 7.26
CA LYS A 32 7.80 16.21 7.48
C LYS A 32 7.83 16.52 8.96
N TRP A 33 8.76 17.38 9.34
CA TRP A 33 8.92 17.90 10.69
C TRP A 33 8.75 19.42 10.69
N GLY A 34 8.22 19.95 11.79
CA GLY A 34 8.17 21.37 12.10
C GLY A 34 8.92 21.66 13.41
N SER A 35 8.56 22.75 14.10
CA SER A 35 9.13 23.19 15.38
C SER A 35 9.09 22.12 16.48
N GLY A 36 10.00 21.14 16.41
CA GLY A 36 10.11 20.02 17.34
C GLY A 36 9.08 18.89 17.17
N ALA A 37 8.17 18.95 16.18
CA ALA A 37 7.08 17.98 16.05
C ALA A 37 6.90 17.45 14.62
N ILE A 38 6.36 16.24 14.48
CA ILE A 38 6.02 15.65 13.19
C ILE A 38 4.78 16.37 12.62
N LYS A 39 4.91 16.96 11.42
CA LYS A 39 3.83 17.67 10.72
C LYS A 39 3.09 16.80 9.71
N MET A 40 3.69 15.71 9.27
CA MET A 40 3.09 14.81 8.28
C MET A 40 3.61 13.40 8.46
N MET A 41 2.70 12.45 8.48
CA MET A 41 3.01 11.01 8.43
C MET A 41 2.32 10.34 7.25
N PHE A 42 2.87 9.18 6.92
CA PHE A 42 2.32 8.25 5.95
C PHE A 42 2.28 6.86 6.57
N THR A 43 1.09 6.27 6.66
CA THR A 43 0.89 4.89 7.07
C THR A 43 0.41 4.15 5.83
N PRO A 44 1.18 3.19 5.29
CA PRO A 44 0.71 2.34 4.20
C PRO A 44 -0.45 1.47 4.65
N ASP A 45 -1.38 1.17 3.75
CA ASP A 45 -2.50 0.28 4.04
C ASP A 45 -2.02 -1.14 4.41
N PHE A 46 -0.99 -1.67 3.72
CA PHE A 46 -0.45 -3.01 3.97
C PHE A 46 1.08 -3.08 3.91
N TYR A 47 1.65 -4.12 4.52
CA TYR A 47 3.00 -4.62 4.26
C TYR A 47 2.97 -6.12 3.99
N LEU A 48 3.67 -6.56 2.95
CA LEU A 48 3.80 -7.97 2.57
C LEU A 48 5.23 -8.42 2.89
N PRO A 49 5.47 -9.14 4.01
CA PRO A 49 6.81 -9.45 4.50
C PRO A 49 7.65 -10.28 3.52
N GLU A 50 7.03 -11.19 2.76
CA GLU A 50 7.73 -12.06 1.82
C GLU A 50 8.34 -11.29 0.64
N MET A 51 7.79 -10.12 0.32
CA MET A 51 8.22 -9.28 -0.79
C MET A 51 8.92 -7.99 -0.32
N ASP A 52 9.01 -7.78 1.00
CA ASP A 52 9.46 -6.54 1.64
C ASP A 52 8.87 -5.26 1.02
N ILE A 53 7.55 -5.26 0.81
CA ILE A 53 6.85 -4.18 0.12
C ILE A 53 5.70 -3.61 0.93
N TYR A 54 5.64 -2.28 1.02
CA TYR A 54 4.54 -1.52 1.59
C TYR A 54 3.57 -1.10 0.49
N ILE A 55 2.29 -1.43 0.65
CA ILE A 55 1.24 -1.18 -0.32
C ILE A 55 0.31 -0.09 0.18
N GLU A 56 -0.02 0.83 -0.72
CA GLU A 56 -1.10 1.81 -0.56
C GLU A 56 -2.12 1.58 -1.68
N ILE A 57 -3.39 1.42 -1.33
CA ILE A 57 -4.50 1.30 -2.27
C ILE A 57 -5.06 2.70 -2.54
N THR A 58 -5.35 2.98 -3.81
CA THR A 58 -5.95 4.22 -4.26
C THR A 58 -7.23 3.95 -5.04
N THR A 59 -8.29 4.68 -4.69
CA THR A 59 -9.56 4.77 -5.44
C THR A 59 -9.54 5.99 -6.38
N MET A 60 -10.47 6.09 -7.32
CA MET A 60 -10.49 7.09 -8.41
C MET A 60 -10.49 8.59 -8.04
N ASP A 61 -10.64 9.01 -6.77
CA ASP A 61 -10.67 10.46 -6.47
C ASP A 61 -9.31 11.11 -6.74
N GLN A 62 -9.22 11.81 -7.86
CA GLN A 62 -8.00 12.42 -8.39
C GLN A 62 -7.31 13.38 -7.39
N LYS A 63 -8.09 14.08 -6.55
CA LYS A 63 -7.54 14.97 -5.51
C LYS A 63 -6.86 14.17 -4.40
N LEU A 64 -7.44 13.02 -4.02
CA LEU A 64 -6.85 12.11 -3.04
C LEU A 64 -5.63 11.38 -3.62
N ILE A 65 -5.69 10.96 -4.89
CA ILE A 65 -4.57 10.33 -5.60
C ILE A 65 -3.32 11.21 -5.56
N THR A 66 -3.47 12.49 -5.90
CA THR A 66 -2.33 13.42 -5.94
C THR A 66 -1.70 13.59 -4.55
N LYS A 67 -2.51 13.63 -3.49
CA LYS A 67 -2.03 13.69 -2.10
C LYS A 67 -1.28 12.40 -1.71
N LYS A 68 -1.85 11.22 -2.00
CA LYS A 68 -1.22 9.92 -1.72
C LYS A 68 0.11 9.76 -2.49
N GLN A 69 0.12 10.08 -3.78
CA GLN A 69 1.35 10.07 -4.59
C GLN A 69 2.44 11.00 -4.05
N ARG A 70 2.07 12.22 -3.61
CA ARG A 70 3.03 13.14 -3.00
C ARG A 70 3.65 12.57 -1.73
N LYS A 71 2.85 11.92 -0.88
CA LYS A 71 3.35 11.27 0.34
C LYS A 71 4.29 10.12 0.00
N ILE A 72 3.92 9.22 -0.93
CA ILE A 72 4.77 8.10 -1.35
C ILE A 72 6.08 8.59 -1.98
N LYS A 73 6.03 9.65 -2.81
CA LYS A 73 7.25 10.23 -3.38
C LYS A 73 8.20 10.79 -2.30
N LEU A 74 7.65 11.36 -1.22
CA LEU A 74 8.46 11.78 -0.07
C LEU A 74 8.97 10.58 0.72
N ALA A 75 8.13 9.56 0.96
CA ALA A 75 8.51 8.34 1.66
C ALA A 75 9.68 7.65 0.97
N ARG A 76 9.62 7.45 -0.36
CA ARG A 76 10.71 6.88 -1.15
C ARG A 76 12.02 7.68 -1.08
N LYS A 77 11.93 9.01 -0.92
CA LYS A 77 13.11 9.86 -0.76
C LYS A 77 13.74 9.75 0.62
N LEU A 78 12.92 9.66 1.67
CA LEU A 78 13.37 9.64 3.06
C LEU A 78 13.76 8.23 3.53
N TYR A 79 13.13 7.20 2.97
CA TYR A 79 13.28 5.80 3.32
C TYR A 79 13.63 4.97 2.07
N PRO A 80 14.82 5.19 1.46
CA PRO A 80 15.18 4.53 0.20
C PRO A 80 15.36 3.02 0.32
N MET A 81 15.55 2.50 1.53
CA MET A 81 15.67 1.06 1.81
C MET A 81 14.30 0.36 1.93
N ASN A 82 13.19 1.10 1.87
CA ASN A 82 11.86 0.52 1.91
C ASN A 82 11.18 0.63 0.53
N THR A 83 10.59 -0.47 0.08
CA THR A 83 9.84 -0.50 -1.17
C THR A 83 8.40 -0.07 -0.89
N PHE A 84 7.93 0.98 -1.59
CA PHE A 84 6.55 1.44 -1.51
C PHE A 84 5.87 1.30 -2.86
N LYS A 85 4.66 0.74 -2.91
CA LYS A 85 3.84 0.62 -4.12
C LYS A 85 2.48 1.28 -3.91
N LEU A 86 2.06 2.05 -4.90
CA LEU A 86 0.68 2.51 -5.00
C LEU A 86 -0.04 1.57 -5.97
N ILE A 87 -1.13 0.96 -5.52
CA ILE A 87 -2.04 0.18 -6.36
C ILE A 87 -3.19 1.10 -6.76
N ASN A 88 -3.26 1.43 -8.04
CA ASN A 88 -4.40 2.15 -8.60
C ASN A 88 -5.57 1.21 -8.90
N GLU A 89 -6.70 1.76 -9.33
CA GLU A 89 -7.91 0.98 -9.60
C GLU A 89 -7.72 -0.09 -10.67
N GLN A 90 -7.04 0.23 -11.77
CA GLN A 90 -6.80 -0.73 -12.84
C GLN A 90 -5.91 -1.89 -12.35
N GLN A 91 -4.88 -1.59 -11.57
CA GLN A 91 -4.01 -2.58 -10.96
C GLN A 91 -4.74 -3.40 -9.91
N PHE A 92 -5.63 -2.78 -9.13
CA PHE A 92 -6.47 -3.46 -8.15
C PHE A 92 -7.37 -4.48 -8.84
N TYR A 93 -8.07 -4.11 -9.91
CA TYR A 93 -8.89 -5.05 -10.66
C TYR A 93 -8.06 -6.14 -11.35
N ASN A 94 -6.91 -5.80 -11.95
CA ASN A 94 -5.99 -6.80 -12.51
C ASN A 94 -5.42 -7.76 -11.46
N PHE A 95 -5.22 -7.29 -10.23
CA PHE A 95 -4.83 -8.14 -9.10
C PHE A 95 -5.96 -9.13 -8.77
N LEU A 96 -7.22 -8.68 -8.74
CA LEU A 96 -8.37 -9.55 -8.44
C LEU A 96 -8.69 -10.58 -9.52
N THR A 97 -8.16 -10.44 -10.74
CA THR A 97 -8.32 -11.45 -11.79
C THR A 97 -7.31 -12.59 -11.71
N LYS A 98 -6.33 -12.51 -10.81
CA LYS A 98 -5.31 -13.56 -10.67
C LYS A 98 -5.87 -14.74 -9.89
N ASP A 99 -5.51 -15.94 -10.32
CA ASP A 99 -6.07 -17.21 -9.84
C ASP A 99 -5.04 -18.11 -9.16
N ASN A 100 -3.79 -17.66 -9.04
CA ASN A 100 -2.74 -18.35 -8.31
C ASN A 100 -1.74 -17.36 -7.68
N GLU A 101 -1.03 -17.85 -6.67
CA GLU A 101 -0.09 -17.07 -5.85
C GLU A 101 0.98 -16.35 -6.67
N ASN A 102 1.59 -17.02 -7.65
CA ASN A 102 2.68 -16.45 -8.46
C ASN A 102 2.19 -15.24 -9.25
N LEU A 103 1.05 -15.36 -9.92
CA LEU A 103 0.46 -14.25 -10.68
C LEU A 103 0.05 -13.08 -9.79
N VAL A 104 -0.43 -13.37 -8.57
CA VAL A 104 -0.76 -12.34 -7.58
C VAL A 104 0.50 -11.57 -7.16
N LYS A 105 1.57 -12.29 -6.81
CA LYS A 105 2.87 -11.69 -6.44
C LYS A 105 3.45 -10.87 -7.59
N GLU A 106 3.40 -11.38 -8.82
CA GLU A 106 3.82 -10.65 -10.02
C GLU A 106 3.03 -9.37 -10.23
N ALA A 107 1.70 -9.40 -10.08
CA ALA A 107 0.85 -8.22 -10.25
C ALA A 107 1.13 -7.12 -9.22
N ILE A 108 1.58 -7.49 -8.01
CA ILE A 108 2.01 -6.54 -6.97
C ILE A 108 3.39 -5.97 -7.27
N ALA A 109 4.31 -6.81 -7.76
CA ALA A 109 5.69 -6.43 -8.04
C ALA A 109 5.84 -5.55 -9.30
N SER A 110 5.00 -5.75 -10.33
CA SER A 110 4.98 -5.00 -11.59
C SER A 110 4.53 -3.55 -11.40
#